data_AF-A0A7X7WV83-F1
#
_entry.id   AF-A0A7X7WV83-F1
#
_cell.length_a   1.000
_cell.length_b   1.000
_cell.length_c   1.000
_cell.angle_alpha   90.00
_cell.angle_beta   90.00
_cell.angle_gamma   90.00
#
_symmetry.space_group_name_H-M   'P 1'
#
loop_
_entity.id
_entity.type
_entity.pdbx_description
1 polymer ?
#
loop_
_entity_poly.entity_id
_entity_poly.type
_entity_poly.pdbx_seq_one_letter_code
_entity_poly.pdbx_strand_id
1 'polypeptide(L)' 'MDAYIISGTRTAIGKYNGALTNLTAVDLGAVVIREALLRAGI' A
#
# COMPACT_ATOMS: atom_id res chain seq x y z
N MET A 1 22.07 3.89 -16.86
CA MET A 1 20.61 4.02 -16.67
C MET A 1 20.42 4.09 -15.18
N ASP A 2 19.89 5.21 -14.73
CA ASP A 2 19.79 5.50 -13.31
C ASP A 2 18.36 5.16 -12.83
N ALA A 3 18.24 4.68 -11.60
CA ALA A 3 16.97 4.28 -11.00
C ALA A 3 16.61 5.24 -9.86
N TYR A 4 15.35 5.64 -9.81
CA TYR A 4 14.84 6.59 -8.81
C TYR A 4 13.55 6.04 -8.16
N ILE A 5 13.34 6.39 -6.89
CA ILE A 5 12.09 6.11 -6.18
C ILE A 5 11.23 7.38 -6.25
N ILE A 6 10.09 7.29 -6.92
CA ILE A 6 9.20 8.44 -7.16
C ILE A 6 7.98 8.47 -6.21
N SER A 7 7.71 7.37 -5.50
CA SER A 7 6.60 7.27 -4.54
C SER A 7 6.84 6.12 -3.55
N GLY A 8 6.32 6.25 -2.33
CA GLY A 8 6.38 5.24 -1.29
C GLY A 8 5.26 5.46 -0.28
N THR A 9 4.42 4.45 -0.08
CA THR A 9 3.28 4.50 0.85
C THR A 9 3.06 3.12 1.47
N ARG A 10 2.23 3.06 2.52
CA ARG A 10 1.88 1.83 3.25
C ARG A 10 0.49 1.91 3.85
N THR A 11 -0.10 0.76 4.17
CA THR A 11 -1.27 0.72 5.07
C THR A 11 -0.87 0.99 6.52
N ALA A 12 -1.87 1.19 7.39
CA ALA A 12 -1.68 1.02 8.83
C ALA A 12 -1.20 -0.41 9.15
N ILE A 13 -0.54 -0.56 10.29
CA ILE A 13 -0.13 -1.88 10.81
C ILE A 13 -1.28 -2.41 11.65
N GLY A 14 -1.88 -3.52 11.22
CA GLY A 14 -2.92 -4.21 11.98
C GLY A 14 -2.32 -4.97 13.17
N LYS A 15 -3.06 -5.01 14.28
CA LYS A 15 -2.84 -6.01 15.33
C LYS A 15 -3.51 -7.32 14.93
N TYR A 16 -3.00 -8.43 15.44
CA TYR A 16 -3.66 -9.72 15.31
C TYR A 16 -5.11 -9.64 15.82
N ASN A 17 -6.05 -10.14 15.02
CA ASN A 17 -7.49 -10.06 15.27
C ASN A 17 -8.02 -8.62 15.54
N GLY A 18 -7.36 -7.60 14.97
CA GLY A 18 -7.70 -6.19 15.11
C GLY A 18 -8.51 -5.62 13.93
N ALA A 19 -8.34 -4.32 13.67
CA ALA A 19 -9.14 -3.57 12.69
C ALA A 19 -9.04 -4.06 11.23
N LEU A 20 -7.97 -4.77 10.87
CA LEU A 20 -7.73 -5.23 9.49
C LEU A 20 -8.07 -6.72 9.28
N THR A 21 -8.70 -7.38 10.26
CA THR A 21 -8.91 -8.85 10.26
C THR A 21 -9.70 -9.37 9.07
N ASN A 22 -10.64 -8.56 8.56
CA ASN A 22 -11.51 -8.96 7.44
C ASN A 22 -10.88 -8.71 6.06
N LEU A 23 -9.64 -8.19 6.01
CA LEU A 23 -8.96 -7.89 4.75
C LEU A 23 -7.91 -8.96 4.45
N THR A 24 -7.85 -9.38 3.20
CA THR A 24 -6.79 -10.27 2.73
C THR A 24 -5.50 -9.48 2.50
N ALA A 25 -4.38 -10.20 2.36
CA ALA A 25 -3.11 -9.58 1.98
C ALA A 25 -3.20 -8.89 0.59
N VAL A 26 -4.01 -9.45 -0.32
CA VAL A 26 -4.24 -8.88 -1.65
C VAL A 26 -5.00 -7.56 -1.55
N ASP A 27 -6.03 -7.48 -0.71
CA ASP A 27 -6.80 -6.24 -0.52
C ASP A 27 -5.90 -5.10 0.01
N LEU A 28 -5.07 -5.40 1.00
CA LEU A 28 -4.12 -4.43 1.55
C LEU A 28 -3.08 -3.99 0.51
N GLY A 29 -2.58 -4.94 -0.29
CA GLY A 29 -1.66 -4.65 -1.39
C GLY A 29 -2.29 -3.78 -2.48
N ALA A 30 -3.51 -4.10 -2.89
CA ALA A 30 -4.23 -3.36 -3.92
C ALA A 30 -4.45 -1.88 -3.52
N VAL A 31 -4.80 -1.63 -2.27
CA VAL A 31 -4.95 -0.26 -1.74
C VAL A 31 -3.63 0.50 -1.81
N VAL A 32 -2.51 -0.11 -1.41
CA VAL A 32 -1.19 0.55 -1.43
C VAL A 32 -0.71 0.80 -2.84
N ILE A 33 -0.89 -0.13 -3.77
CA ILE A 33 -0.52 0.05 -5.18
C ILE A 33 -1.29 1.23 -5.78
N ARG A 34 -2.62 1.26 -5.59
CA ARG A 34 -3.46 2.35 -6.10
C ARG A 34 -3.01 3.71 -5.58
N GLU A 35 -2.72 3.80 -4.28
CA GLU A 35 -2.27 5.05 -3.66
C GLU A 35 -0.86 5.44 -4.11
N ALA A 36 0.05 4.48 -4.29
CA ALA A 36 1.41 4.74 -4.73
C ALA A 36 1.44 5.34 -6.14
N LEU A 37 0.63 4.81 -7.06
CA LEU A 37 0.46 5.33 -8.42
C LEU A 37 -0.15 6.73 -8.42
N LEU A 38 -1.25 6.93 -7.67
CA LEU A 38 -1.90 8.23 -7.54
C LEU A 38 -0.92 9.32 -7.06
N ARG A 39 -0.10 9.03 -6.04
CA ARG A 39 0.92 9.98 -5.53
C ARG A 39 2.08 10.19 -6.47
N ALA A 40 2.42 9.18 -7.28
CA ALA A 40 3.39 9.29 -8.34
C ALA A 40 2.85 10.08 -9.56
N GLY A 41 1.56 10.39 -9.59
CA GLY A 41 0.92 11.14 -10.68
C GLY A 41 0.74 10.30 -11.95
N ILE A 42 0.59 8.98 -11.82
CA ILE A 42 0.43 8.03 -12.93
C ILE A 42 -0.82 7.14 -12.76
#